data_AF-A0A085BE85-F1
#
_entry.id   AF-A0A085BE85-F1
#
_cell.length_a   1.000
_cell.length_b   1.000
_cell.length_c   1.000
_cell.angle_alpha   90.00
_cell.angle_beta   90.00
_cell.angle_gamma   90.00
#
_symmetry.space_group_name_H-M   'P 1'
#
loop_
_entity.id
_entity.type
_entity.pdbx_description
1 polymer ?
#
loop_
_entity_poly.entity_id
_entity_poly.type
_entity_poly.pdbx_seq_one_letter_code
_entity_poly.pdbx_strand_id
1 'polypeptide(L)'
;MLIKSSTSSASLSLIVLICVIIINYNILDNYNNSDGKTKAFYDAVVFSKFSFKYYLLIFSIVSLILIRVGFRNNEKILSLRLSIILVIISTVSIFFSFWKLFI
;
A
#
# COMPACT_ATOMS: atom_id res chain seq x y z
N MET A 1 16.44 21.97 8.80
CA MET A 1 16.61 20.55 9.16
C MET A 1 16.08 19.73 7.99
N LEU A 2 16.93 19.40 7.02
CA LEU A 2 16.54 18.56 5.88
C LEU A 2 16.36 17.14 6.39
N ILE A 3 15.11 16.70 6.52
CA ILE A 3 14.77 15.31 6.87
C ILE A 3 15.43 14.45 5.79
N LYS A 4 16.21 13.44 6.20
CA LYS A 4 16.83 12.48 5.26
C LYS A 4 15.74 11.89 4.37
N SER A 5 15.90 12.01 3.06
CA SER A 5 14.85 11.65 2.11
C SER A 5 14.47 10.17 2.20
N SER A 6 15.42 9.29 2.55
CA SER A 6 15.14 7.87 2.77
C SER A 6 14.24 7.62 3.99
N THR A 7 14.41 8.39 5.07
CA THR A 7 13.54 8.26 6.25
C THR A 7 12.11 8.70 5.94
N SER A 8 11.95 9.73 5.10
CA SER A 8 10.64 10.19 4.62
C SER A 8 9.98 9.18 3.68
N SER A 9 10.73 8.53 2.77
CA SER A 9 10.16 7.48 1.91
C SER A 9 9.71 6.26 2.72
N ALA A 10 10.50 5.88 3.73
CA ALA A 10 10.18 4.75 4.60
C ALA A 10 8.90 5.01 5.42
N SER A 11 8.75 6.19 6.03
CA SER A 11 7.53 6.51 6.77
C SER A 11 6.30 6.58 5.86
N LEU A 12 6.43 7.18 4.67
CA LEU A 12 5.34 7.29 3.71
C LEU A 12 4.86 5.92 3.22
N SER A 13 5.79 5.01 2.90
CA SER A 13 5.46 3.64 2.47
C SER A 13 4.85 2.80 3.59
N LEU A 14 5.26 3.02 4.84
CA LEU A 14 4.68 2.37 6.02
C LEU A 14 3.23 2.82 6.24
N ILE A 15 2.95 4.12 6.11
CA ILE A 15 1.59 4.66 6.15
C ILE A 15 0.72 4.03 5.04
N VAL A 16 1.23 3.95 3.82
CA VAL A 16 0.52 3.29 2.71
C VAL A 16 0.20 1.83 3.06
N LEU A 17 1.15 1.10 3.63
CA LEU A 17 0.97 -0.30 4.00
C LEU A 17 -0.15 -0.44 5.06
N ILE A 18 -0.16 0.40 6.10
CA ILE A 18 -1.22 0.44 7.11
C ILE A 18 -2.58 0.73 6.47
N CYS A 19 -2.68 1.75 5.61
CA CYS A 19 -3.91 2.07 4.91
C CYS A 19 -4.41 0.90 4.05
N VAL A 20 -3.52 0.21 3.35
CA VAL A 20 -3.87 -0.98 2.55
C VAL A 20 -4.40 -2.09 3.45
N ILE A 21 -3.81 -2.33 4.63
CA ILE A 21 -4.30 -3.32 5.60
C ILE A 21 -5.72 -2.96 6.06
N ILE A 22 -5.95 -1.71 6.46
CA ILE A 22 -7.27 -1.25 6.93
C ILE A 22 -8.33 -1.42 5.83
N ILE A 23 -8.00 -1.08 4.58
CA ILE A 23 -8.90 -1.27 3.45
C ILE A 23 -9.23 -2.75 3.25
N ASN A 24 -8.22 -3.62 3.26
CA ASN A 24 -8.45 -5.07 3.09
C ASN A 24 -9.27 -5.66 4.25
N TYR A 25 -9.06 -5.17 5.48
CA TYR A 25 -9.86 -5.57 6.63
C TYR A 25 -11.33 -5.14 6.48
N ASN A 26 -11.58 -3.90 6.05
CA ASN A 26 -12.94 -3.43 5.76
C ASN A 26 -13.61 -4.20 4.61
N ILE A 27 -12.84 -4.65 3.60
CA ILE A 27 -13.36 -5.52 2.53
C ILE A 27 -13.79 -6.86 3.10
N LEU A 28 -12.97 -7.47 3.97
CA LEU A 28 -13.23 -8.76 4.62
C LEU A 28 -14.45 -8.69 5.53
N ASP A 29 -14.56 -7.64 6.36
CA ASP A 29 -15.71 -7.46 7.25
C ASP A 29 -17.01 -7.28 6.47
N ASN A 30 -17.00 -6.44 5.42
CA ASN A 30 -18.15 -6.33 4.52
C ASN A 30 -18.44 -7.64 3.78
N TYR A 31 -17.42 -8.44 3.45
CA TYR A 31 -17.62 -9.73 2.79
C TYR A 31 -18.35 -10.68 3.72
N ASN A 32 -17.89 -10.82 4.95
CA ASN A 32 -18.50 -11.71 5.95
C ASN A 32 -19.96 -11.34 6.21
N ASN A 33 -20.26 -10.04 6.28
CA ASN A 33 -21.59 -9.49 6.54
C ASN A 33 -22.51 -9.44 5.30
N SER A 34 -22.02 -9.82 4.12
CA SER A 34 -22.81 -9.78 2.89
C SER A 34 -23.55 -11.08 2.57
N ASP A 35 -24.71 -10.96 1.95
CA ASP A 35 -25.56 -12.09 1.55
C ASP A 35 -24.87 -13.02 0.53
N GLY A 36 -25.29 -14.29 0.47
CA GLY A 36 -24.70 -15.29 -0.42
C GLY A 36 -24.71 -14.92 -1.91
N LYS A 37 -25.71 -14.16 -2.37
CA LYS A 37 -25.76 -13.62 -3.75
C LYS A 37 -24.71 -12.54 -3.97
N THR A 38 -24.51 -11.67 -2.98
CA THR A 38 -23.52 -10.59 -3.01
C THR A 38 -22.10 -11.15 -2.92
N LYS A 39 -21.90 -12.22 -2.15
CA LYS A 39 -20.63 -12.96 -2.07
C LYS A 39 -20.19 -13.55 -3.44
N ALA A 40 -21.15 -14.04 -4.25
CA ALA A 40 -20.86 -14.57 -5.57
C ALA A 40 -20.37 -13.51 -6.58
N PHE A 41 -20.83 -12.26 -6.44
CA PHE A 41 -20.42 -11.12 -7.30
C PHE A 41 -19.48 -10.15 -6.59
N TYR A 42 -18.85 -10.59 -5.49
CA TYR A 42 -18.21 -9.66 -4.58
C TYR A 42 -16.99 -8.97 -5.18
N ASP A 43 -16.27 -9.59 -6.11
CA ASP A 43 -15.17 -8.95 -6.83
C ASP A 43 -15.62 -7.70 -7.61
N ALA A 44 -16.85 -7.69 -8.17
CA ALA A 44 -17.42 -6.51 -8.83
C ALA A 44 -17.82 -5.41 -7.82
N VAL A 45 -18.36 -5.82 -6.67
CA VAL A 45 -18.67 -4.90 -5.55
C VAL A 45 -17.39 -4.28 -5.00
N VAL A 46 -16.32 -5.07 -4.88
CA VAL A 46 -14.99 -4.60 -4.45
C VAL A 46 -14.44 -3.58 -5.43
N PHE A 47 -14.50 -3.85 -6.73
CA PHE A 47 -14.04 -2.91 -7.74
C PHE A 47 -14.81 -1.58 -7.69
N SER A 48 -16.13 -1.61 -7.44
CA SER A 48 -16.96 -0.40 -7.38
C SER A 48 -16.82 0.38 -6.06
N LYS A 49 -16.76 -0.30 -4.91
CA LYS A 49 -16.71 0.36 -3.58
C LYS A 49 -15.30 0.70 -3.12
N PHE A 50 -14.31 -0.08 -3.51
CA PHE A 50 -12.94 0.02 -2.99
C PHE A 50 -11.92 0.44 -4.05
N SER A 51 -12.36 1.01 -5.18
CA SER A 51 -11.48 1.60 -6.20
C SER A 51 -10.62 2.73 -5.63
N PHE A 52 -11.01 3.35 -4.53
CA PHE A 52 -10.20 4.35 -3.85
C PHE A 52 -8.84 3.80 -3.36
N LYS A 53 -8.69 2.47 -3.20
CA LYS A 53 -7.41 1.81 -2.89
C LYS A 53 -6.33 2.16 -3.92
N TYR A 54 -6.70 2.40 -5.18
CA TYR A 54 -5.75 2.78 -6.23
C TYR A 54 -5.17 4.19 -6.06
N TYR A 55 -5.82 5.09 -5.30
CA TYR A 55 -5.23 6.39 -4.98
C TYR A 55 -4.00 6.27 -4.08
N LEU A 56 -3.86 5.17 -3.33
CA LEU A 56 -2.66 4.91 -2.52
C LEU A 56 -1.39 4.71 -3.38
N LEU A 57 -1.56 4.40 -4.66
CA LEU A 57 -0.47 4.21 -5.61
C LEU A 57 0.32 5.51 -5.84
N ILE A 58 -0.35 6.67 -5.75
CA ILE A 58 0.28 7.99 -5.82
C ILE A 58 1.32 8.15 -4.70
N PHE A 59 1.00 7.71 -3.48
CA PHE A 59 1.96 7.76 -2.37
C PHE A 59 3.14 6.80 -2.60
N SER A 60 2.92 5.62 -3.17
CA SER A 60 4.02 4.73 -3.57
C SER A 60 4.95 5.38 -4.62
N ILE A 61 4.40 6.11 -5.59
CA ILE A 61 5.18 6.85 -6.60
C ILE A 61 5.99 7.98 -5.94
N VAL A 62 5.38 8.75 -5.04
CA VAL A 62 6.07 9.81 -4.28
C VAL A 62 7.22 9.23 -3.45
N SER A 63 7.02 8.07 -2.83
CA SER A 63 8.07 7.38 -2.08
C SER A 63 9.23 6.94 -2.97
N LEU A 64 8.96 6.45 -4.19
CA LEU A 64 9.97 6.13 -5.21
C LEU A 64 10.82 7.34 -5.62
N ILE A 65 10.19 8.51 -5.78
CA ILE A 65 10.90 9.76 -6.10
C ILE A 65 11.85 10.14 -4.96
N LEU A 66 11.37 10.05 -3.71
CA LEU A 66 12.18 10.32 -2.51
C LEU A 66 13.38 9.37 -2.39
N ILE A 67 13.20 8.08 -2.69
CA ILE A 67 14.31 7.10 -2.74
C ILE A 67 15.36 7.53 -3.77
N ARG A 68 14.95 7.96 -4.96
CA ARG A 68 15.88 8.42 -6.02
C ARG A 68 16.66 9.66 -5.60
N VAL A 69 16.02 10.58 -4.86
CA VAL A 69 16.70 11.73 -4.26
C VAL A 69 17.72 11.29 -3.21
N GLY A 70 17.38 10.28 -2.39
CA GLY A 70 18.28 9.72 -1.38
C GLY A 70 19.53 9.04 -1.93
N PHE A 71 19.43 8.41 -3.10
CA PHE A 71 20.58 7.87 -3.83
C PHE A 71 21.56 8.96 -4.25
N ARG A 72 21.05 10.12 -4.70
CA ARG A 72 21.89 11.26 -5.09
C ARG A 72 22.61 11.90 -3.90
N ASN A 73 22.06 11.77 -2.70
CA ASN A 73 22.59 12.39 -1.48
C ASN A 73 23.55 11.49 -0.67
N ASN A 74 24.02 10.36 -1.24
CA ASN A 74 24.90 9.39 -0.56
C ASN A 74 24.36 8.95 0.82
N GLU A 75 23.04 8.75 0.93
CA GLU A 75 22.44 8.27 2.17
C GLU A 75 22.87 6.81 2.46
N LYS A 76 22.78 6.41 3.74
CA LYS A 76 23.21 5.07 4.19
C LYS A 76 22.54 3.99 3.33
N ILE A 77 23.35 3.12 2.73
CA ILE A 77 22.90 2.04 1.82
C ILE A 77 21.78 1.18 2.43
N LEU A 78 21.81 0.98 3.75
CA LEU A 78 20.84 0.17 4.49
C LEU A 78 19.46 0.83 4.55
N SER A 79 19.40 2.16 4.75
CA SER A 79 18.15 2.93 4.76
C SER A 79 17.48 2.95 3.39
N LEU A 80 18.29 3.07 2.34
CA LEU A 80 17.83 2.98 0.95
C LEU A 80 17.27 1.60 0.62
N ARG A 81 17.98 0.51 0.98
CA ARG A 81 17.50 -0.86 0.77
C ARG A 81 16.16 -1.12 1.47
N LEU A 82 16.02 -0.71 2.74
CA LEU A 82 14.77 -0.86 3.48
C LEU A 82 13.61 -0.09 2.83
N SER A 83 13.86 1.14 2.39
CA SER A 83 12.84 1.97 1.73
C SER A 83 12.36 1.34 0.41
N ILE A 84 13.28 0.78 -0.38
CA ILE A 84 12.93 0.08 -1.64
C ILE A 84 12.06 -1.13 -1.36
N ILE A 85 12.45 -1.97 -0.38
CA ILE A 85 11.68 -3.16 -0.01
C ILE A 85 10.27 -2.76 0.45
N LEU A 86 10.14 -1.74 1.29
CA LEU A 86 8.85 -1.25 1.76
C LEU A 86 7.96 -0.75 0.62
N VAL A 87 8.52 -0.02 -0.36
CA VAL A 87 7.76 0.48 -1.52
C VAL A 87 7.30 -0.65 -2.43
N ILE A 88 8.12 -1.69 -2.63
CA ILE A 88 7.73 -2.87 -3.40
C ILE A 88 6.57 -3.57 -2.69
N ILE A 89 6.69 -3.82 -1.38
CA ILE A 89 5.64 -4.47 -0.58
C ILE A 89 4.34 -3.66 -0.61
N SER A 90 4.41 -2.33 -0.42
CA SER A 90 3.23 -1.47 -0.41
C SER A 90 2.55 -1.47 -1.79
N THR A 91 3.32 -1.39 -2.87
CA THR A 91 2.80 -1.37 -4.24
C THR A 91 2.16 -2.70 -4.63
N VAL A 92 2.81 -3.82 -4.34
CA VAL A 92 2.24 -5.16 -4.58
C VAL A 92 0.94 -5.35 -3.79
N SER A 93 0.91 -4.89 -2.54
CA SER A 93 -0.28 -4.96 -1.69
C SER A 93 -1.48 -4.16 -2.21
N ILE A 94 -1.25 -3.13 -3.04
CA ILE A 94 -2.34 -2.37 -3.69
C ILE A 94 -3.03 -3.24 -4.74
N PHE A 95 -2.28 -3.97 -5.56
CA PHE A 95 -2.83 -4.80 -6.64
C PHE A 95 -3.37 -6.14 -6.15
N PHE A 96 -2.72 -6.74 -5.16
CA PHE A 96 -3.17 -8.02 -4.62
C PHE A 96 -4.40 -7.83 -3.72
N SER A 97 -5.39 -8.69 -3.91
CA SER A 97 -6.55 -8.82 -3.02
C SER A 97 -6.14 -9.58 -1.76
N PHE A 98 -5.33 -8.95 -0.91
CA PHE A 98 -4.83 -9.53 0.34
C PHE A 98 -5.95 -10.03 1.25
N TRP A 99 -7.15 -9.44 1.17
CA TRP A 99 -8.33 -9.91 1.90
C TRP A 99 -8.66 -11.39 1.62
N LYS A 100 -8.36 -11.93 0.43
CA LYS A 100 -8.57 -13.36 0.09
C LYS A 100 -7.66 -14.30 0.87
N LEU A 101 -6.54 -13.82 1.43
CA LEU A 101 -5.66 -14.61 2.28
C LEU A 101 -6.19 -14.76 3.72
N PHE A 102 -7.21 -13.97 4.09
CA PHE A 102 -7.83 -14.01 5.42
C PHE A 102 -9.12 -14.86 5.47
N ILE A 103 -9.50 -15.46 4.34
CA ILE A 103 -10.61 -16.41 4.17
C ILE A 103 -10.04 -17.82 4.12
#